data_AF-A0A8J6NNV4-F1
#
_entry.id   AF-A0A8J6NNV4-F1
#
_cell.length_a   1.000
_cell.length_b   1.000
_cell.length_c   1.000
_cell.angle_alpha   90.00
_cell.angle_beta   90.00
_cell.angle_gamma   90.00
#
_symmetry.space_group_name_H-M   'P 1'
#
loop_
_entity.id
_entity.type
_entity.pdbx_description
1 polymer ?
#
loop_
_entity_poly.entity_id
_entity_poly.type
_entity_poly.pdbx_seq_one_letter_code
_entity_poly.pdbx_strand_id
1 'polypeptide(L)'
;MKTIRRLYFYAVAFISMEVVLWGLIGLARSIFSDSVGGGVDQLAQALALILVGVPVFGIHWWAAQRSAKKDAGEHESGVRAFFLYAALLALLVPLVQNGLAFLNRLILTAFDLSVSRAVFGGSQNLSDNLIAALMNALLATYFISVLRADWQSVKDSISLQITRRIYRYIWVFYSLIMSIAGVQQILRYLLSPSATSSTYYTDDVWFANGLVLTLVGVPLWLWTWKVVQDSTSDEAERTSLLRLGVLYLLSLSGVIFVLSVTGIVVNNFLQMILGEISSFQELMREINEPLSIGIPLGAVWAYYGYWLQRDLEALPDAPRRAGMNRLYTYILALIGLGATFTGITLLLSFVIDTTIGTGVWVGNLRPQLASSLATLIVGLPLWLLTWRPMQAEAFASDDAGNHARRSLVRKTYLYLILFIGVVGGMIAAVQLASLLFEALLGATPSGFTTDLLNTLQMLILFGGLLAYHWQSLRRDGMHASENLEKKHADFTVMLIDDGSGTLANQLAAAMEKESRQLKLLIHPADKSIPAKTGKSVQAVILPENLALEPTEKLRAWLRQFNGSKLIIPSESSEASDWLWMKSASDAAKAVRQLAEGERLKLASKSPGWMIVVYILAGMMGLEILFFLLVIVFDGF
;
A
#
# COMPACT_ATOMS: atom_id res chain seq x y z
N MET A 1 15.14 -20.57 20.69
CA MET A 1 15.10 -22.05 20.73
C MET A 1 13.72 -22.62 20.36
N LYS A 2 12.65 -22.37 21.14
CA LYS A 2 11.30 -22.95 20.86
C LYS A 2 10.73 -22.59 19.48
N THR A 3 10.80 -21.32 19.06
CA THR A 3 10.27 -20.86 17.76
C THR A 3 11.00 -21.47 16.56
N ILE A 4 12.33 -21.55 16.61
CA ILE A 4 13.16 -22.15 15.55
C ILE A 4 12.81 -23.63 15.40
N ARG A 5 12.67 -24.34 16.53
CA ARG A 5 12.24 -25.74 16.54
C ARG A 5 10.85 -25.92 15.91
N ARG A 6 9.88 -25.06 16.24
CA ARG A 6 8.53 -25.07 15.62
C ARG A 6 8.63 -24.88 14.11
N LEU A 7 9.38 -23.86 13.67
CA LEU A 7 9.57 -23.56 12.26
C LEU A 7 10.14 -24.77 11.50
N TYR A 8 11.16 -25.43 12.06
CA TYR A 8 11.72 -26.66 11.49
C TYR A 8 10.66 -27.76 11.34
N PHE A 9 9.96 -28.13 12.41
CA PHE A 9 9.00 -29.23 12.35
C PHE A 9 7.84 -28.96 11.39
N TYR A 10 7.27 -27.75 11.39
CA TYR A 10 6.17 -27.41 10.50
C TYR A 10 6.63 -27.23 9.04
N ALA A 11 7.82 -26.67 8.79
CA ALA A 11 8.34 -26.54 7.43
C ALA A 11 8.65 -27.91 6.82
N VAL A 12 9.32 -28.80 7.56
CA VAL A 12 9.61 -30.16 7.09
C VAL A 12 8.30 -30.95 6.91
N ALA A 13 7.34 -30.82 7.83
CA ALA A 13 6.03 -31.44 7.67
C ALA A 13 5.29 -30.92 6.43
N PHE A 14 5.36 -29.62 6.13
CA PHE A 14 4.71 -29.04 4.94
C PHE A 14 5.32 -29.59 3.65
N ILE A 15 6.64 -29.55 3.52
CA ILE A 15 7.35 -30.02 2.32
C ILE A 15 7.13 -31.52 2.13
N SER A 16 7.29 -32.31 3.18
CA SER A 16 7.09 -33.77 3.09
C SER A 16 5.63 -34.15 2.85
N MET A 17 4.67 -33.37 3.32
CA MET A 17 3.24 -33.53 3.00
C MET A 17 2.97 -33.36 1.50
N GLU A 18 3.52 -32.31 0.88
CA GLU A 18 3.43 -32.11 -0.57
C GLU A 18 4.10 -33.26 -1.33
N VAL A 19 5.30 -33.70 -0.91
CA VAL A 19 5.99 -34.86 -1.52
C VAL A 19 5.11 -36.11 -1.48
N VAL A 20 4.48 -36.40 -0.33
CA VAL A 20 3.56 -37.53 -0.19
C VAL A 20 2.35 -37.36 -1.09
N LEU A 21 1.74 -36.16 -1.13
CA LEU A 21 0.58 -35.88 -1.96
C LEU A 21 0.87 -36.09 -3.45
N TRP A 22 1.97 -35.55 -3.96
CA TRP A 22 2.40 -35.76 -5.35
C TRP A 22 2.71 -37.23 -5.65
N GLY A 23 3.33 -37.93 -4.70
CA GLY A 23 3.52 -39.38 -4.80
C GLY A 23 2.20 -40.15 -4.89
N LEU A 24 1.22 -39.82 -4.05
CA LEU A 24 -0.11 -40.45 -4.06
C LEU A 24 -0.88 -40.15 -5.36
N ILE A 25 -0.82 -38.90 -5.84
CA ILE A 25 -1.43 -38.51 -7.12
C ILE A 25 -0.76 -39.27 -8.28
N GLY A 26 0.57 -39.32 -8.32
CA GLY A 26 1.33 -40.04 -9.35
C GLY A 26 1.03 -41.54 -9.34
N LEU A 27 0.98 -42.15 -8.16
CA LEU A 27 0.67 -43.57 -7.99
C LEU A 27 -0.75 -43.86 -8.50
N ALA A 28 -1.74 -43.07 -8.08
CA ALA A 28 -3.10 -43.24 -8.56
C ALA A 28 -3.19 -43.04 -10.07
N ARG A 29 -2.54 -42.01 -10.65
CA ARG A 29 -2.51 -41.80 -12.10
C ARG A 29 -1.91 -42.98 -12.86
N SER A 30 -0.84 -43.60 -12.34
CA SER A 30 -0.22 -44.77 -12.97
C SER A 30 -1.11 -46.01 -13.01
N ILE A 31 -2.09 -46.12 -12.10
CA ILE A 31 -3.07 -47.22 -12.08
C ILE A 31 -4.17 -46.99 -13.13
N PHE A 32 -4.49 -45.73 -13.42
CA PHE A 32 -5.64 -45.32 -14.24
C PHE A 32 -5.25 -44.66 -15.57
N SER A 33 -3.98 -44.73 -16.02
CA SER A 33 -3.56 -44.14 -17.30
C SER A 33 -3.71 -45.12 -18.47
N ASP A 34 -4.29 -44.64 -19.58
CA ASP A 34 -4.48 -45.43 -20.81
C ASP A 34 -3.20 -45.54 -21.67
N SER A 35 -2.09 -44.94 -21.24
CA SER A 35 -0.81 -44.93 -21.95
C SER A 35 -0.02 -46.23 -21.74
N VAL A 36 -0.13 -47.15 -22.69
CA VAL A 36 0.69 -48.37 -22.74
C VAL A 36 2.15 -47.97 -23.04
N GLY A 37 3.00 -47.94 -22.01
CA GLY A 37 4.46 -47.80 -22.15
C GLY A 37 5.15 -46.70 -21.35
N GLY A 38 4.41 -45.75 -20.74
CA GLY A 38 4.97 -44.68 -19.90
C GLY A 38 4.99 -44.99 -18.39
N GLY A 39 4.48 -46.16 -17.98
CA GLY A 39 4.05 -46.41 -16.61
C GLY A 39 5.16 -46.68 -15.58
N VAL A 40 6.33 -47.21 -15.98
CA VAL A 40 7.33 -47.69 -15.00
C VAL A 40 8.07 -46.53 -14.33
N ASP A 41 8.55 -45.54 -15.08
CA ASP A 41 9.28 -44.40 -14.51
C ASP A 41 8.37 -43.53 -13.65
N GLN A 42 7.14 -43.27 -14.11
CA GLN A 42 6.16 -42.50 -13.35
C GLN A 42 5.73 -43.23 -12.06
N LEU A 43 5.49 -44.54 -12.14
CA LEU A 43 5.20 -45.38 -10.99
C LEU A 43 6.40 -45.44 -10.02
N ALA A 44 7.62 -45.64 -10.53
CA ALA A 44 8.83 -45.68 -9.71
C ALA A 44 9.06 -44.34 -9.00
N GLN A 45 8.88 -43.22 -9.69
CA GLN A 45 8.95 -41.89 -9.10
C GLN A 45 7.87 -41.71 -8.02
N ALA A 46 6.62 -42.09 -8.29
CA ALA A 46 5.54 -42.00 -7.32
C ALA A 46 5.80 -42.85 -6.06
N LEU A 47 6.25 -44.10 -6.25
CA LEU A 47 6.63 -45.00 -5.16
C LEU A 47 7.82 -44.46 -4.37
N ALA A 48 8.83 -43.88 -5.03
CA ALA A 48 9.97 -43.26 -4.37
C ALA A 48 9.55 -42.06 -3.51
N LEU A 49 8.68 -41.18 -4.04
CA LEU A 49 8.13 -40.05 -3.30
C LEU A 49 7.35 -40.51 -2.06
N ILE A 50 6.55 -41.59 -2.17
CA ILE A 50 5.82 -42.17 -1.03
C ILE A 50 6.79 -42.80 -0.03
N LEU A 51 7.72 -43.64 -0.49
CA LEU A 51 8.67 -44.38 0.34
C LEU A 51 9.52 -43.46 1.21
N VAL A 52 9.96 -42.32 0.66
CA VAL A 52 10.75 -41.32 1.39
C VAL A 52 9.84 -40.34 2.13
N GLY A 53 8.78 -39.86 1.49
CA GLY A 53 7.91 -38.82 2.01
C GLY A 53 7.10 -39.25 3.23
N VAL A 54 6.51 -40.46 3.22
CA VAL A 54 5.60 -40.91 4.28
C VAL A 54 6.32 -41.03 5.63
N PRO A 55 7.50 -41.65 5.75
CA PRO A 55 8.23 -41.69 7.02
C PRO A 55 8.61 -40.28 7.52
N VAL A 56 9.09 -39.42 6.64
CA VAL A 56 9.50 -38.05 7.00
C VAL A 56 8.30 -37.25 7.48
N PHE A 57 7.20 -37.23 6.71
CA PHE A 57 5.97 -36.55 7.09
C PHE A 57 5.40 -37.12 8.40
N GLY A 58 5.28 -38.44 8.49
CA GLY A 58 4.73 -39.14 9.64
C GLY A 58 5.47 -38.80 10.93
N ILE A 59 6.80 -38.84 10.93
CA ILE A 59 7.62 -38.54 12.12
C ILE A 59 7.47 -37.06 12.53
N HIS A 60 7.62 -36.13 11.59
CA HIS A 60 7.60 -34.70 11.90
C HIS A 60 6.20 -34.22 12.29
N TRP A 61 5.17 -34.69 11.60
CA TRP A 61 3.79 -34.35 11.90
C TRP A 61 3.30 -34.98 13.20
N TRP A 62 3.66 -36.24 13.48
CA TRP A 62 3.39 -36.86 14.77
C TRP A 62 4.07 -36.12 15.92
N ALA A 63 5.34 -35.72 15.74
CA ALA A 63 6.06 -34.94 16.76
C ALA A 63 5.41 -33.57 17.00
N ALA A 64 4.95 -32.90 15.94
CA ALA A 64 4.22 -31.63 16.02
C ALA A 64 2.88 -31.80 16.76
N GLN A 65 2.09 -32.83 16.42
CA GLN A 65 0.82 -33.10 17.07
C GLN A 65 0.97 -33.55 18.53
N ARG A 66 1.99 -34.36 18.82
CA ARG A 66 2.32 -34.76 20.19
C ARG A 66 2.74 -33.55 21.04
N SER A 67 3.48 -32.61 20.45
CA SER A 67 3.85 -31.37 21.11
C SER A 67 2.61 -30.52 21.41
N ALA A 68 1.69 -30.42 20.46
CA ALA A 68 0.43 -29.70 20.65
C ALA A 68 -0.43 -30.27 21.79
N LYS A 69 -0.56 -31.61 21.85
CA LYS A 69 -1.27 -32.28 22.95
C LYS A 69 -0.65 -32.08 24.34
N LYS A 70 0.66 -31.79 24.42
CA LYS A 70 1.40 -31.64 25.68
C LYS A 70 1.51 -30.20 26.16
N ASP A 71 1.51 -29.24 25.25
CA ASP A 71 1.74 -27.82 25.53
C ASP A 71 0.62 -26.99 24.91
N ALA A 72 -0.27 -26.45 25.75
CA ALA A 72 -1.37 -25.59 25.31
C ALA A 72 -0.89 -24.38 24.49
N GLY A 73 0.30 -23.85 24.79
CA GLY A 73 0.91 -22.74 24.06
C GLY A 73 1.39 -23.09 22.65
N GLU A 74 1.26 -24.35 22.22
CA GLU A 74 1.48 -24.77 20.83
C GLU A 74 0.26 -24.49 19.96
N HIS A 75 -0.95 -24.67 20.49
CA HIS A 75 -2.20 -24.34 19.79
C HIS A 75 -2.36 -22.82 19.57
N GLU A 76 -1.79 -22.01 20.47
CA GLU A 76 -1.74 -20.55 20.36
C GLU A 76 -0.63 -20.04 19.41
N SER A 77 0.22 -20.95 18.90
CA SER A 77 1.39 -20.55 18.12
C SER A 77 1.03 -20.04 16.73
N GLY A 78 1.50 -18.84 16.40
CA GLY A 78 1.43 -18.29 15.04
C GLY A 78 2.07 -19.16 13.96
N VAL A 79 3.12 -19.93 14.29
CA VAL A 79 3.77 -20.84 13.33
C VAL A 79 2.85 -22.00 12.95
N ARG A 80 2.14 -22.57 13.93
CA ARG A 80 1.16 -23.64 13.69
C ARG A 80 -0.04 -23.12 12.91
N ALA A 81 -0.56 -21.96 13.30
CA ALA A 81 -1.65 -21.30 12.57
C ALA A 81 -1.27 -21.06 11.11
N PHE A 82 -0.09 -20.48 10.85
CA PHE A 82 0.45 -20.26 9.51
C PHE A 82 0.53 -21.57 8.72
N PHE A 83 1.16 -22.61 9.29
CA PHE A 83 1.26 -23.93 8.67
C PHE A 83 -0.11 -24.50 8.25
N LEU A 84 -1.10 -24.47 9.14
CA LEU A 84 -2.42 -25.05 8.87
C LEU A 84 -3.13 -24.32 7.74
N TYR A 85 -3.16 -22.98 7.75
CA TYR A 85 -3.78 -22.22 6.67
C TYR A 85 -3.00 -22.29 5.36
N ALA A 86 -1.66 -22.38 5.42
CA ALA A 86 -0.83 -22.57 4.23
C ALA A 86 -1.06 -23.95 3.61
N ALA A 87 -1.12 -25.02 4.41
CA ALA A 87 -1.48 -26.36 3.96
C ALA A 87 -2.87 -26.36 3.30
N LEU A 88 -3.85 -25.68 3.90
CA LEU A 88 -5.18 -25.57 3.28
C LEU A 88 -5.15 -24.82 1.95
N LEU A 89 -4.37 -23.74 1.80
CA LEU A 89 -4.22 -23.08 0.49
C LEU A 89 -3.56 -24.00 -0.54
N ALA A 90 -2.48 -24.68 -0.16
CA ALA A 90 -1.75 -25.60 -1.04
C ALA A 90 -2.62 -26.77 -1.53
N LEU A 91 -3.64 -27.17 -0.75
CA LEU A 91 -4.55 -28.25 -1.12
C LEU A 91 -5.80 -27.75 -1.86
N LEU A 92 -6.39 -26.64 -1.40
CA LEU A 92 -7.66 -26.16 -1.94
C LEU A 92 -7.50 -25.36 -3.24
N VAL A 93 -6.37 -24.70 -3.48
CA VAL A 93 -6.12 -24.02 -4.77
C VAL A 93 -6.04 -25.04 -5.92
N PRO A 94 -5.22 -26.12 -5.84
CA PRO A 94 -5.26 -27.18 -6.83
C PRO A 94 -6.63 -27.84 -6.97
N LEU A 95 -7.39 -28.00 -5.88
CA LEU A 95 -8.76 -28.52 -5.96
C LEU A 95 -9.64 -27.64 -6.86
N VAL A 96 -9.57 -26.31 -6.73
CA VAL A 96 -10.28 -25.37 -7.61
C VAL A 96 -9.76 -25.45 -9.04
N GLN A 97 -8.43 -25.52 -9.24
CA GLN A 97 -7.82 -25.64 -10.58
C GLN A 97 -8.23 -26.91 -11.32
N ASN A 98 -8.32 -28.06 -10.64
CA ASN A 98 -8.80 -29.30 -11.23
C ASN A 98 -10.32 -29.22 -11.56
N GLY A 99 -11.10 -28.49 -10.75
CA GLY A 99 -12.49 -28.16 -11.07
C GLY A 99 -12.62 -27.27 -12.32
N LEU A 100 -11.76 -26.26 -12.46
CA LEU A 100 -11.67 -25.42 -13.65
C LEU A 100 -11.27 -26.25 -14.88
N ALA A 101 -10.31 -27.17 -14.75
CA ALA A 101 -9.90 -28.06 -15.84
C ALA A 101 -11.03 -28.97 -16.32
N PHE A 102 -11.85 -29.48 -15.39
CA PHE A 102 -13.06 -30.23 -15.73
C PHE A 102 -14.04 -29.39 -16.56
N LEU A 103 -14.36 -28.18 -16.08
CA LEU A 103 -15.28 -27.28 -16.76
C LEU A 103 -14.74 -26.80 -18.12
N ASN A 104 -13.44 -26.52 -18.22
CA ASN A 104 -12.78 -26.17 -19.48
C ASN A 104 -12.95 -27.27 -20.51
N ARG A 105 -12.68 -28.53 -20.13
CA ARG A 105 -12.87 -29.66 -21.04
C ARG A 105 -14.31 -29.76 -21.50
N LEU A 106 -15.28 -29.63 -20.59
CA LEU A 106 -16.70 -29.71 -20.92
C LEU A 106 -17.11 -28.60 -21.89
N ILE A 107 -16.74 -27.35 -21.59
CA ILE A 107 -17.12 -26.19 -22.38
C ILE A 107 -16.44 -26.21 -23.74
N LEU A 108 -15.12 -26.43 -23.82
CA LEU A 108 -14.42 -26.51 -25.11
C LEU A 108 -14.96 -27.64 -26.00
N THR A 109 -15.25 -28.81 -25.42
CA THR A 109 -15.87 -29.91 -26.17
C THR A 109 -17.25 -29.53 -26.68
N ALA A 110 -18.05 -28.81 -25.89
CA ALA A 110 -19.37 -28.34 -26.30
C ALA A 110 -19.33 -27.31 -27.44
N PHE A 111 -18.24 -26.55 -27.56
CA PHE A 111 -17.98 -25.60 -28.65
C PHE A 111 -17.21 -26.21 -29.83
N ASP A 112 -16.98 -27.54 -29.85
CA ASP A 112 -16.15 -28.23 -30.87
C ASP A 112 -14.71 -27.66 -30.99
N LEU A 113 -14.16 -27.23 -29.85
CA LEU A 113 -12.81 -26.68 -29.74
C LEU A 113 -11.84 -27.71 -29.16
N SER A 114 -10.57 -27.62 -29.54
CA SER A 114 -9.52 -28.49 -28.98
C SER A 114 -9.35 -28.25 -27.48
N VAL A 115 -9.51 -29.31 -26.68
CA VAL A 115 -9.26 -29.31 -25.23
C VAL A 115 -7.83 -28.89 -24.88
N SER A 116 -6.88 -29.09 -25.79
CA SER A 116 -5.48 -28.64 -25.60
C SER A 116 -5.34 -27.12 -25.43
N ARG A 117 -6.35 -26.35 -25.82
CA ARG A 117 -6.40 -24.88 -25.67
C ARG A 117 -7.06 -24.42 -24.36
N ALA A 118 -7.38 -25.34 -23.46
CA ALA A 118 -7.86 -25.02 -22.13
C ALA A 118 -6.78 -24.27 -21.33
N VAL A 119 -7.17 -23.16 -20.69
CA VAL A 119 -6.31 -22.43 -19.75
C VAL A 119 -5.92 -23.31 -18.55
N PHE A 120 -6.78 -24.24 -18.16
CA PHE A 120 -6.49 -25.22 -17.10
C PHE A 120 -6.63 -26.64 -17.62
N GLY A 121 -5.60 -27.47 -17.39
CA GLY A 121 -5.64 -28.91 -17.62
C GLY A 121 -5.70 -29.35 -19.08
N GLY A 122 -5.33 -28.50 -20.04
CA GLY A 122 -5.35 -28.82 -21.47
C GLY A 122 -4.42 -29.97 -21.89
N SER A 123 -3.37 -30.24 -21.10
CA SER A 123 -2.46 -31.37 -21.28
C SER A 123 -2.81 -32.59 -20.42
N GLN A 124 -3.93 -32.57 -19.71
CA GLN A 124 -4.32 -33.59 -18.74
C GLN A 124 -5.63 -34.26 -19.16
N ASN A 125 -5.86 -35.49 -18.72
CA ASN A 125 -7.11 -36.21 -18.97
C ASN A 125 -8.10 -36.05 -17.80
N LEU A 126 -9.32 -36.55 -17.96
CA LEU A 126 -10.36 -36.47 -16.93
C LEU A 126 -9.95 -37.18 -15.65
N SER A 127 -9.39 -38.38 -15.77
CA SER A 127 -8.88 -39.18 -14.64
C SER A 127 -7.80 -38.43 -13.88
N ASP A 128 -6.84 -37.79 -14.58
CA ASP A 128 -5.75 -37.03 -13.96
C ASP A 128 -6.25 -35.91 -13.04
N ASN A 129 -7.26 -35.19 -13.50
CA ASN A 129 -7.85 -34.07 -12.79
C ASN A 129 -8.69 -34.55 -11.60
N LEU A 130 -9.48 -35.61 -11.79
CA LEU A 130 -10.32 -36.17 -10.74
C LEU A 130 -9.48 -36.77 -9.61
N ILE A 131 -8.43 -37.53 -9.94
CA ILE A 131 -7.49 -38.11 -8.97
C ILE A 131 -6.85 -37.00 -8.15
N ALA A 132 -6.32 -35.96 -8.81
CA ALA A 132 -5.70 -34.83 -8.11
C ALA A 132 -6.70 -34.09 -7.21
N ALA A 133 -7.92 -33.84 -7.70
CA ALA A 133 -8.99 -33.23 -6.90
C ALA A 133 -9.33 -34.06 -5.65
N LEU A 134 -9.52 -35.37 -5.80
CA LEU A 134 -9.87 -36.26 -4.70
C LEU A 134 -8.76 -36.34 -3.65
N MET A 135 -7.50 -36.47 -4.07
CA MET A 135 -6.36 -36.54 -3.14
C MET A 135 -6.17 -35.24 -2.36
N ASN A 136 -6.27 -34.09 -3.05
CA ASN A 136 -6.25 -32.78 -2.40
C ASN A 136 -7.42 -32.59 -1.43
N ALA A 137 -8.64 -32.97 -1.84
CA ALA A 137 -9.83 -32.85 -0.99
C ALA A 137 -9.72 -33.72 0.27
N LEU A 138 -9.26 -34.97 0.13
CA LEU A 138 -9.08 -35.89 1.26
C LEU A 138 -8.12 -35.32 2.29
N LEU A 139 -6.95 -34.85 1.85
CA LEU A 139 -5.96 -34.28 2.76
C LEU A 139 -6.41 -32.93 3.33
N ALA A 140 -7.13 -32.12 2.55
CA ALA A 140 -7.72 -30.87 3.03
C ALA A 140 -8.74 -31.12 4.13
N THR A 141 -9.60 -32.14 4.01
CA THR A 141 -10.57 -32.49 5.07
C THR A 141 -9.89 -32.84 6.39
N TYR A 142 -8.75 -33.53 6.33
CA TYR A 142 -7.93 -33.80 7.51
C TYR A 142 -7.42 -32.51 8.15
N PHE A 143 -6.79 -31.61 7.40
CA PHE A 143 -6.28 -30.36 7.97
C PHE A 143 -7.38 -29.39 8.43
N ILE A 144 -8.57 -29.40 7.79
CA ILE A 144 -9.75 -28.67 8.28
C ILE A 144 -10.16 -29.20 9.64
N SER A 145 -10.18 -30.52 9.84
CA SER A 145 -10.54 -31.12 11.13
C SER A 145 -9.55 -30.72 12.24
N VAL A 146 -8.25 -30.71 11.94
CA VAL A 146 -7.19 -30.27 12.86
C VAL A 146 -7.33 -28.79 13.20
N LEU A 147 -7.56 -27.94 12.20
CA LEU A 147 -7.73 -26.50 12.40
C LEU A 147 -8.99 -26.20 13.24
N ARG A 148 -10.10 -26.91 13.01
CA ARG A 148 -11.31 -26.77 13.83
C ARG A 148 -11.06 -27.17 15.29
N ALA A 149 -10.32 -28.25 15.52
CA ALA A 149 -9.94 -28.66 16.87
C ALA A 149 -9.07 -27.60 17.56
N ASP A 150 -8.11 -27.00 16.84
CA ASP A 150 -7.29 -25.91 17.36
C ASP A 150 -8.16 -24.70 17.79
N TRP A 151 -9.09 -24.26 16.93
CA TRP A 151 -10.03 -23.17 17.27
C TRP A 151 -10.88 -23.44 18.51
N GLN A 152 -11.19 -24.70 18.83
CA GLN A 152 -11.95 -25.08 20.02
C GLN A 152 -11.08 -25.15 21.28
N SER A 153 -9.77 -25.40 21.12
CA SER A 153 -8.83 -25.61 22.23
C SER A 153 -8.18 -24.33 22.77
N VAL A 154 -8.15 -23.27 21.96
CA VAL A 154 -7.37 -22.05 22.23
C VAL A 154 -8.18 -21.04 23.03
N LYS A 155 -7.57 -20.47 24.08
CA LYS A 155 -8.14 -19.33 24.82
C LYS A 155 -7.77 -18.00 24.18
N ASP A 156 -6.50 -17.81 23.82
CA ASP A 156 -6.04 -16.64 23.07
C ASP A 156 -5.91 -16.93 21.57
N SER A 157 -6.91 -16.51 20.80
CA SER A 157 -6.99 -16.81 19.37
C SER A 157 -6.33 -15.77 18.46
N ILE A 158 -5.55 -14.81 18.98
CA ILE A 158 -4.96 -13.72 18.17
C ILE A 158 -4.20 -14.25 16.95
N SER A 159 -3.30 -15.23 17.14
CA SER A 159 -2.54 -15.86 16.06
C SER A 159 -3.44 -16.45 14.97
N LEU A 160 -4.46 -17.21 15.38
CA LEU A 160 -5.40 -17.85 14.47
C LEU A 160 -6.28 -16.82 13.74
N GLN A 161 -6.70 -15.75 14.42
CA GLN A 161 -7.48 -14.67 13.82
C GLN A 161 -6.68 -13.92 12.74
N ILE A 162 -5.44 -13.54 13.03
CA ILE A 162 -4.55 -12.85 12.07
C ILE A 162 -4.32 -13.73 10.84
N THR A 163 -3.94 -15.00 11.03
CA THR A 163 -3.70 -15.90 9.90
C THR A 163 -4.97 -16.19 9.11
N ARG A 164 -6.12 -16.38 9.78
CA ARG A 164 -7.43 -16.56 9.11
C ARG A 164 -7.78 -15.37 8.24
N ARG A 165 -7.50 -14.16 8.70
CA ARG A 165 -7.77 -12.93 7.95
C ARG A 165 -6.93 -12.88 6.68
N ILE A 166 -5.63 -13.16 6.77
CA ILE A 166 -4.74 -13.26 5.60
C ILE A 166 -5.26 -14.32 4.63
N TYR A 167 -5.56 -15.53 5.14
CA TYR A 167 -6.12 -16.62 4.36
C TYR A 167 -7.39 -16.23 3.59
N ARG A 168 -8.34 -15.54 4.25
CA ARG A 168 -9.58 -15.07 3.61
C ARG A 168 -9.30 -14.07 2.50
N TYR A 169 -8.38 -13.12 2.71
CA TYR A 169 -8.04 -12.15 1.67
C TYR A 169 -7.28 -12.77 0.50
N ILE A 170 -6.42 -13.78 0.73
CA ILE A 170 -5.81 -14.55 -0.37
C ILE A 170 -6.89 -15.16 -1.26
N TRP A 171 -7.94 -15.74 -0.67
CA TRP A 171 -9.08 -16.28 -1.41
C TRP A 171 -9.87 -15.22 -2.17
N VAL A 172 -10.08 -14.04 -1.56
CA VAL A 172 -10.71 -12.89 -2.25
C VAL A 172 -9.88 -12.48 -3.46
N PHE A 173 -8.55 -12.33 -3.33
CA PHE A 173 -7.69 -11.98 -4.46
C PHE A 173 -7.68 -13.05 -5.54
N TYR A 174 -7.49 -14.32 -5.17
CA TYR A 174 -7.44 -15.44 -6.11
C TYR A 174 -8.74 -15.53 -6.94
N SER A 175 -9.89 -15.48 -6.28
CA SER A 175 -11.20 -15.54 -6.95
C SER A 175 -11.55 -14.27 -7.72
N LEU A 176 -11.15 -13.09 -7.23
CA LEU A 176 -11.35 -11.84 -7.94
C LEU A 176 -10.51 -11.77 -9.22
N ILE A 177 -9.24 -12.18 -9.20
CA ILE A 177 -8.38 -12.23 -10.39
C ILE A 177 -8.99 -13.16 -11.44
N MET A 178 -9.44 -14.36 -11.05
CA MET A 178 -10.15 -15.26 -11.97
C MET A 178 -11.42 -14.64 -12.53
N SER A 179 -12.19 -13.90 -11.71
CA SER A 179 -13.40 -13.20 -12.16
C SER A 179 -13.08 -12.10 -13.18
N ILE A 180 -12.06 -11.29 -12.90
CA ILE A 180 -11.59 -10.22 -13.80
C ILE A 180 -11.12 -10.82 -15.11
N ALA A 181 -10.27 -11.84 -15.08
CA ALA A 181 -9.76 -12.51 -16.27
C ALA A 181 -10.90 -13.14 -17.09
N GLY A 182 -11.87 -13.80 -16.45
CA GLY A 182 -13.02 -14.39 -17.14
C GLY A 182 -13.87 -13.34 -17.85
N VAL A 183 -14.23 -12.26 -17.15
CA VAL A 183 -14.99 -11.14 -17.73
C VAL A 183 -14.21 -10.44 -18.83
N GLN A 184 -12.90 -10.22 -18.64
CA GLN A 184 -12.03 -9.60 -19.64
C GLN A 184 -11.97 -10.43 -20.92
N GLN A 185 -11.80 -11.76 -20.84
CA GLN A 185 -11.76 -12.62 -22.03
C GLN A 185 -13.11 -12.64 -22.78
N ILE A 186 -14.23 -12.68 -22.03
CA ILE A 186 -15.56 -12.56 -22.64
C ILE A 186 -15.74 -11.20 -23.33
N LEU A 187 -15.32 -10.11 -22.70
CA LEU A 187 -15.40 -8.78 -23.32
C LEU A 187 -14.49 -8.66 -24.55
N ARG A 188 -13.28 -9.23 -24.49
CA ARG A 188 -12.35 -9.27 -25.64
C ARG A 188 -13.00 -9.95 -26.84
N TYR A 189 -13.70 -11.05 -26.60
CA TYR A 189 -14.51 -11.75 -27.61
C TYR A 189 -15.65 -10.88 -28.14
N LEU A 190 -16.51 -10.36 -27.24
CA LEU A 190 -17.69 -9.58 -27.62
C LEU A 190 -17.38 -8.27 -28.36
N LEU A 191 -16.22 -7.68 -28.06
CA LEU A 191 -15.75 -6.44 -28.68
C LEU A 191 -14.89 -6.70 -29.94
N SER A 192 -14.57 -7.97 -30.25
CA SER A 192 -13.78 -8.34 -31.44
C SER A 192 -14.59 -8.02 -32.71
N PRO A 193 -14.05 -7.21 -33.64
CA PRO A 193 -14.69 -7.02 -34.93
C PRO A 193 -14.71 -8.37 -35.68
N SER A 194 -15.89 -8.94 -35.88
CA SER A 194 -16.06 -10.20 -36.59
C SER A 194 -15.64 -10.07 -38.07
N ALA A 195 -14.37 -10.35 -38.39
CA ALA A 195 -13.88 -10.42 -39.77
C ALA A 195 -12.54 -11.17 -39.92
N THR A 196 -12.62 -12.49 -40.15
CA THR A 196 -11.79 -13.39 -41.00
C THR A 196 -11.72 -14.80 -40.39
N SER A 197 -11.82 -15.83 -41.22
CA SER A 197 -11.93 -17.24 -40.82
C SER A 197 -10.74 -17.78 -39.99
N SER A 198 -9.58 -17.11 -40.05
CA SER A 198 -8.39 -17.46 -39.26
C SER A 198 -8.46 -17.01 -37.80
N THR A 199 -9.23 -15.97 -37.49
CA THR A 199 -9.33 -15.38 -36.13
C THR A 199 -10.48 -16.02 -35.33
N TYR A 200 -11.46 -16.60 -36.03
CA TYR A 200 -12.67 -17.23 -35.45
C TYR A 200 -12.34 -18.29 -34.38
N TYR A 201 -11.42 -19.22 -34.69
CA TYR A 201 -11.00 -20.27 -33.75
C TYR A 201 -10.21 -19.75 -32.54
N THR A 202 -9.66 -18.54 -32.61
CA THR A 202 -8.91 -17.93 -31.50
C THR A 202 -9.87 -17.19 -30.58
N ASP A 203 -10.85 -16.49 -31.15
CA ASP A 203 -11.88 -15.74 -30.43
C ASP A 203 -12.81 -16.65 -29.62
N ASP A 204 -13.29 -17.76 -30.21
CA ASP A 204 -14.16 -18.71 -29.48
C ASP A 204 -13.45 -19.39 -28.30
N VAL A 205 -12.12 -19.54 -28.38
CA VAL A 205 -11.29 -20.09 -27.27
C VAL A 205 -11.21 -19.09 -26.12
N TRP A 206 -11.06 -17.79 -26.41
CA TRP A 206 -11.13 -16.75 -25.37
C TRP A 206 -12.49 -16.75 -24.69
N PHE A 207 -13.58 -16.84 -25.47
CA PHE A 207 -14.92 -16.92 -24.90
C PHE A 207 -15.12 -18.15 -24.03
N ALA A 208 -14.74 -19.34 -24.50
CA ALA A 208 -14.89 -20.59 -23.76
C ALA A 208 -14.09 -20.59 -22.44
N ASN A 209 -12.82 -20.18 -22.47
CA ASN A 209 -12.00 -20.06 -21.27
C ASN A 209 -12.52 -18.96 -20.33
N GLY A 210 -12.98 -17.83 -20.89
CA GLY A 210 -13.60 -16.74 -20.16
C GLY A 210 -14.84 -17.18 -19.40
N LEU A 211 -15.72 -17.95 -20.05
CA LEU A 211 -16.91 -18.55 -19.42
C LEU A 211 -16.54 -19.43 -18.24
N VAL A 212 -15.54 -20.30 -18.39
CA VAL A 212 -15.09 -21.21 -17.31
C VAL A 212 -14.58 -20.43 -16.11
N LEU A 213 -13.73 -19.42 -16.37
CA LEU A 213 -13.20 -18.52 -15.36
C LEU A 213 -14.31 -17.73 -14.65
N THR A 214 -15.29 -17.22 -15.38
CA THR A 214 -16.42 -16.47 -14.80
C THR A 214 -17.36 -17.38 -13.98
N LEU A 215 -17.68 -18.58 -14.49
CA LEU A 215 -18.60 -19.52 -13.84
C LEU A 215 -18.08 -20.05 -12.50
N VAL A 216 -16.75 -20.10 -12.31
CA VAL A 216 -16.13 -20.49 -11.03
C VAL A 216 -15.71 -19.27 -10.24
N GLY A 217 -15.03 -18.33 -10.88
CA GLY A 217 -14.44 -17.15 -10.27
C GLY A 217 -15.48 -16.28 -9.60
N VAL A 218 -16.56 -15.91 -10.29
CA VAL A 218 -17.57 -14.97 -9.75
C VAL A 218 -18.29 -15.56 -8.54
N PRO A 219 -18.84 -16.78 -8.57
CA PRO A 219 -19.47 -17.36 -7.38
C PRO A 219 -18.50 -17.51 -6.21
N LEU A 220 -17.25 -17.92 -6.48
CA LEU A 220 -16.23 -18.04 -5.44
C LEU A 220 -15.85 -16.68 -4.85
N TRP A 221 -15.73 -15.64 -5.69
CA TRP A 221 -15.49 -14.27 -5.25
C TRP A 221 -16.65 -13.74 -4.40
N LEU A 222 -17.89 -13.91 -4.85
CA LEU A 222 -19.07 -13.51 -4.08
C LEU A 222 -19.10 -14.18 -2.72
N TRP A 223 -18.80 -15.49 -2.66
CA TRP A 223 -18.76 -16.24 -1.40
C TRP A 223 -17.62 -15.78 -0.49
N THR A 224 -16.38 -15.71 -0.99
CA THR A 224 -15.21 -15.32 -0.19
C THR A 224 -15.32 -13.87 0.29
N TRP A 225 -15.81 -12.97 -0.56
CA TRP A 225 -16.06 -11.59 -0.20
C TRP A 225 -17.18 -11.45 0.83
N LYS A 226 -18.28 -12.19 0.66
CA LYS A 226 -19.35 -12.25 1.66
C LYS A 226 -18.82 -12.72 3.01
N VAL A 227 -17.99 -13.77 3.06
CA VAL A 227 -17.36 -14.24 4.31
C VAL A 227 -16.51 -13.16 4.98
N VAL A 228 -15.78 -12.35 4.20
CA VAL A 228 -15.03 -11.20 4.71
C VAL A 228 -15.97 -10.11 5.24
N GLN A 229 -17.04 -9.80 4.51
CA GLN A 229 -18.01 -8.78 4.94
C GLN A 229 -18.78 -9.19 6.19
N ASP A 230 -19.29 -10.42 6.24
CA ASP A 230 -20.00 -10.95 7.39
C ASP A 230 -19.10 -10.97 8.63
N SER A 231 -17.77 -11.12 8.46
CA SER A 231 -16.83 -11.07 9.58
C SER A 231 -16.65 -9.68 10.20
N THR A 232 -17.12 -8.60 9.55
CA THR A 232 -17.02 -7.23 10.09
C THR A 232 -17.99 -6.96 11.24
N SER A 233 -18.86 -7.92 11.59
CA SER A 233 -19.60 -7.89 12.85
C SER A 233 -18.65 -7.91 14.07
N ASP A 234 -17.46 -8.50 13.91
CA ASP A 234 -16.39 -8.46 14.89
C ASP A 234 -15.61 -7.14 14.76
N GLU A 235 -15.49 -6.40 15.87
CA GLU A 235 -14.76 -5.13 15.92
C GLU A 235 -13.29 -5.28 15.52
N ALA A 236 -12.66 -6.43 15.83
CA ALA A 236 -11.27 -6.70 15.49
C ALA A 236 -11.06 -6.87 13.97
N GLU A 237 -12.07 -7.35 13.24
CA GLU A 237 -12.06 -7.45 11.78
C GLU A 237 -12.38 -6.11 11.13
N ARG A 238 -13.37 -5.38 11.68
CA ARG A 238 -13.77 -4.05 11.18
C ARG A 238 -12.65 -3.01 11.28
N THR A 239 -11.90 -3.02 12.38
CA THR A 239 -10.82 -2.05 12.63
C THR A 239 -9.45 -2.50 12.11
N SER A 240 -9.41 -3.63 11.40
CA SER A 240 -8.18 -4.23 10.90
C SER A 240 -7.45 -3.35 9.89
N LEU A 241 -6.16 -3.10 10.14
CA LEU A 241 -5.29 -2.44 9.17
C LEU A 241 -5.09 -3.27 7.89
N LEU A 242 -5.20 -4.60 7.97
CA LEU A 242 -5.10 -5.46 6.79
C LEU A 242 -6.30 -5.25 5.86
N ARG A 243 -7.52 -5.21 6.41
CA ARG A 243 -8.73 -4.91 5.64
C ARG A 243 -8.60 -3.57 4.93
N LEU A 244 -8.22 -2.56 5.70
CA LEU A 244 -8.02 -1.23 5.17
C LEU A 244 -6.97 -1.23 4.04
N GLY A 245 -5.81 -1.84 4.26
CA GLY A 245 -4.75 -1.95 3.25
C GLY A 245 -5.22 -2.64 1.97
N VAL A 246 -6.02 -3.71 2.09
CA VAL A 246 -6.63 -4.39 0.94
C VAL A 246 -7.61 -3.49 0.19
N LEU A 247 -8.46 -2.74 0.90
CA LEU A 247 -9.38 -1.79 0.27
C LEU A 247 -8.64 -0.66 -0.46
N TYR A 248 -7.55 -0.13 0.11
CA TYR A 248 -6.67 0.80 -0.61
C TYR A 248 -6.06 0.16 -1.85
N LEU A 249 -5.51 -1.05 -1.73
CA LEU A 249 -4.87 -1.72 -2.84
C LEU A 249 -5.85 -2.01 -3.99
N LEU A 250 -7.04 -2.52 -3.68
CA LEU A 250 -8.07 -2.83 -4.68
C LEU A 250 -8.67 -1.57 -5.31
N SER A 251 -8.90 -0.51 -4.52
CA SER A 251 -9.37 0.76 -5.09
C SER A 251 -8.30 1.43 -5.96
N LEU A 252 -7.06 1.55 -5.49
CA LEU A 252 -5.99 2.25 -6.22
C LEU A 252 -5.47 1.47 -7.44
N SER A 253 -5.42 0.14 -7.38
CA SER A 253 -5.00 -0.67 -8.54
C SER A 253 -5.94 -0.44 -9.74
N GLY A 254 -7.26 -0.45 -9.52
CA GLY A 254 -8.23 -0.17 -10.59
C GLY A 254 -8.09 1.23 -11.19
N VAL A 255 -7.69 2.25 -10.41
CA VAL A 255 -7.49 3.60 -10.92
C VAL A 255 -6.40 3.66 -12.00
N ILE A 256 -5.26 3.02 -11.79
CA ILE A 256 -4.15 3.05 -12.75
C ILE A 256 -4.61 2.50 -14.10
N PHE A 257 -5.30 1.35 -14.10
CA PHE A 257 -5.82 0.75 -15.33
C PHE A 257 -6.91 1.61 -15.99
N VAL A 258 -7.85 2.16 -15.21
CA VAL A 258 -8.90 3.03 -15.75
C VAL A 258 -8.29 4.26 -16.43
N LEU A 259 -7.28 4.89 -15.81
CA LEU A 259 -6.61 6.05 -16.40
C LEU A 259 -5.84 5.68 -17.66
N SER A 260 -5.08 4.57 -17.64
CA SER A 260 -4.36 4.09 -18.82
C SER A 260 -5.30 3.77 -19.98
N VAL A 261 -6.38 3.03 -19.73
CA VAL A 261 -7.39 2.69 -20.75
C VAL A 261 -8.08 3.94 -21.26
N THR A 262 -8.46 4.87 -20.38
CA THR A 262 -9.03 6.16 -20.80
C THR A 262 -8.06 6.92 -21.69
N GLY A 263 -6.76 6.96 -21.33
CA GLY A 263 -5.72 7.59 -22.14
C GLY A 263 -5.58 6.94 -23.51
N ILE A 264 -5.58 5.61 -23.60
CA ILE A 264 -5.50 4.87 -24.86
C ILE A 264 -6.73 5.13 -25.73
N VAL A 265 -7.94 5.10 -25.14
CA VAL A 265 -9.19 5.38 -25.87
C VAL A 265 -9.22 6.80 -26.40
N VAL A 266 -8.87 7.80 -25.57
CA VAL A 266 -8.79 9.20 -25.99
C VAL A 266 -7.72 9.38 -27.07
N ASN A 267 -6.56 8.73 -26.94
CA ASN A 267 -5.49 8.78 -27.94
C ASN A 267 -5.96 8.25 -29.30
N ASN A 268 -6.58 7.06 -29.34
CA ASN A 268 -7.07 6.49 -30.60
C ASN A 268 -8.22 7.33 -31.19
N PHE A 269 -9.09 7.88 -30.36
CA PHE A 269 -10.12 8.81 -30.83
C PHE A 269 -9.52 10.08 -31.45
N LEU A 270 -8.49 10.66 -30.83
CA LEU A 270 -7.75 11.79 -31.38
C LEU A 270 -7.02 11.41 -32.67
N GLN A 271 -6.42 10.23 -32.77
CA GLN A 271 -5.80 9.74 -34.00
C GLN A 271 -6.82 9.59 -35.13
N MET A 272 -8.04 9.17 -34.84
CA MET A 272 -9.13 9.17 -35.83
C MET A 272 -9.50 10.59 -36.28
N ILE A 273 -9.61 11.55 -35.35
CA ILE A 273 -9.87 12.97 -35.69
C ILE A 273 -8.75 13.55 -36.55
N LEU A 274 -7.50 13.22 -36.26
CA LEU A 274 -6.33 13.67 -37.01
C LEU A 274 -6.16 12.93 -38.35
N GLY A 275 -6.97 11.90 -38.62
CA GLY A 275 -6.96 11.13 -39.86
C GLY A 275 -5.83 10.11 -39.97
N GLU A 276 -5.28 9.63 -38.84
CA GLU A 276 -4.41 8.45 -38.80
C GLU A 276 -5.23 7.16 -38.85
N ILE A 277 -6.25 7.08 -37.99
CA ILE A 277 -7.22 5.98 -38.03
C ILE A 277 -8.29 6.31 -39.06
N SER A 278 -8.40 5.45 -40.06
CA SER A 278 -9.18 5.71 -41.28
C SER A 278 -10.66 5.35 -41.15
N SER A 279 -11.01 4.49 -40.19
CA SER A 279 -12.37 3.95 -40.05
C SER A 279 -12.76 3.68 -38.60
N PHE A 280 -14.07 3.66 -38.33
CA PHE A 280 -14.59 3.26 -37.03
C PHE A 280 -14.27 1.79 -36.69
N GLN A 281 -14.20 0.92 -37.70
CA GLN A 281 -13.85 -0.49 -37.49
C GLN A 281 -12.40 -0.64 -36.99
N GLU A 282 -11.48 0.14 -37.56
CA GLU A 282 -10.10 0.22 -37.11
C GLU A 282 -10.01 0.79 -35.69
N LEU A 283 -10.72 1.88 -35.38
CA LEU A 283 -10.82 2.41 -34.01
C LEU A 283 -11.28 1.33 -33.02
N MET A 284 -12.35 0.61 -33.33
CA MET A 284 -12.88 -0.46 -32.47
C MET A 284 -11.88 -1.59 -32.25
N ARG A 285 -11.08 -1.93 -33.27
CA ARG A 285 -10.00 -2.93 -33.14
C ARG A 285 -8.93 -2.47 -32.16
N GLU A 286 -8.49 -1.21 -32.25
CA GLU A 286 -7.42 -0.66 -31.39
C GLU A 286 -7.87 -0.46 -29.93
N ILE A 287 -9.17 -0.20 -29.69
CA ILE A 287 -9.68 0.02 -28.32
C ILE A 287 -10.29 -1.22 -27.68
N ASN A 288 -10.53 -2.31 -28.42
CA ASN A 288 -11.13 -3.55 -27.88
C ASN A 288 -10.37 -4.06 -26.66
N GLU A 289 -9.07 -4.35 -26.83
CA GLU A 289 -8.26 -4.91 -25.75
C GLU A 289 -8.21 -3.96 -24.53
N PRO A 290 -7.89 -2.66 -24.67
CA PRO A 290 -7.97 -1.71 -23.57
C PRO A 290 -9.33 -1.71 -22.86
N LEU A 291 -10.44 -1.71 -23.60
CA LEU A 291 -11.79 -1.72 -23.01
C LEU A 291 -12.09 -3.03 -22.28
N SER A 292 -11.66 -4.17 -22.83
CA SER A 292 -11.84 -5.48 -22.19
C SER A 292 -11.19 -5.55 -20.81
N ILE A 293 -10.07 -4.85 -20.61
CA ILE A 293 -9.34 -4.73 -19.33
C ILE A 293 -9.96 -3.64 -18.45
N GLY A 294 -10.24 -2.47 -19.04
CA GLY A 294 -10.67 -1.29 -18.30
C GLY A 294 -12.06 -1.41 -17.69
N ILE A 295 -12.98 -2.11 -18.34
CA ILE A 295 -14.36 -2.30 -17.84
C ILE A 295 -14.37 -3.09 -16.50
N PRO A 296 -13.82 -4.32 -16.41
CA PRO A 296 -13.84 -5.06 -15.15
C PRO A 296 -13.00 -4.39 -14.06
N LEU A 297 -11.85 -3.79 -14.39
CA LEU A 297 -11.02 -3.09 -13.40
C LEU A 297 -11.64 -1.77 -12.94
N GLY A 298 -12.39 -1.08 -13.81
CA GLY A 298 -13.22 0.05 -13.44
C GLY A 298 -14.35 -0.33 -12.49
N ALA A 299 -14.97 -1.51 -12.69
CA ALA A 299 -15.95 -2.05 -11.74
C ALA A 299 -15.30 -2.38 -10.38
N VAL A 300 -14.09 -2.95 -10.36
CA VAL A 300 -13.31 -3.19 -9.13
C VAL A 300 -13.04 -1.87 -8.41
N TRP A 301 -12.54 -0.86 -9.12
CA TRP A 301 -12.30 0.46 -8.55
C TRP A 301 -13.57 1.06 -7.95
N ALA A 302 -14.68 1.10 -8.71
CA ALA A 302 -15.93 1.67 -8.25
C ALA A 302 -16.49 0.93 -7.02
N TYR A 303 -16.48 -0.40 -7.06
CA TYR A 303 -17.02 -1.24 -5.99
C TYR A 303 -16.17 -1.15 -4.72
N TYR A 304 -14.87 -1.40 -4.80
CA TYR A 304 -14.00 -1.37 -3.62
C TYR A 304 -13.70 0.06 -3.15
N GLY A 305 -13.75 1.05 -4.04
CA GLY A 305 -13.71 2.46 -3.69
C GLY A 305 -14.93 2.88 -2.87
N TYR A 306 -16.13 2.40 -3.24
CA TYR A 306 -17.33 2.59 -2.42
C TYR A 306 -17.17 1.99 -1.01
N TRP A 307 -16.66 0.76 -0.90
CA TRP A 307 -16.42 0.12 0.40
C TRP A 307 -15.36 0.84 1.23
N LEU A 308 -14.27 1.30 0.60
CA LEU A 308 -13.24 2.10 1.28
C LEU A 308 -13.84 3.39 1.84
N GLN A 309 -14.55 4.15 1.01
CA GLN A 309 -15.17 5.41 1.41
C GLN A 309 -16.14 5.19 2.58
N ARG A 310 -16.98 4.16 2.49
CA ARG A 310 -17.93 3.79 3.54
C ARG A 310 -17.24 3.42 4.86
N ASP A 311 -16.17 2.64 4.80
CA ASP A 311 -15.40 2.23 5.98
C ASP A 311 -14.65 3.43 6.60
N LEU A 312 -14.18 4.38 5.78
CA LEU A 312 -13.57 5.62 6.25
C LEU A 312 -14.60 6.55 6.91
N GLU A 313 -15.78 6.72 6.31
CA GLU A 313 -16.87 7.55 6.86
C GLU A 313 -17.35 7.05 8.22
N ALA A 314 -17.31 5.73 8.44
CA ALA A 314 -17.67 5.10 9.71
C ALA A 314 -16.66 5.34 10.86
N LEU A 315 -15.46 5.88 10.59
CA LEU A 315 -14.46 6.12 11.62
C LEU A 315 -14.85 7.30 12.54
N PRO A 316 -15.04 7.11 13.85
CA PRO A 316 -15.52 8.19 14.73
C PRO A 316 -14.52 9.34 14.90
N ASP A 317 -13.22 9.04 14.81
CA ASP A 317 -12.14 10.01 14.98
C ASP A 317 -11.92 10.84 13.70
N ALA A 318 -12.38 12.09 13.72
CA ALA A 318 -12.31 13.01 12.57
C ALA A 318 -10.88 13.28 12.07
N PRO A 319 -9.89 13.60 12.94
CA PRO A 319 -8.48 13.68 12.55
C PRO A 319 -7.93 12.44 11.85
N ARG A 320 -8.23 11.24 12.37
CA ARG A 320 -7.79 9.97 11.79
C ARG A 320 -8.44 9.72 10.43
N ARG A 321 -9.74 9.96 10.32
CA ARG A 321 -10.51 9.89 9.07
C ARG A 321 -9.91 10.81 8.00
N ALA A 322 -9.65 12.06 8.35
CA ALA A 322 -9.03 13.03 7.44
C ALA A 322 -7.62 12.60 7.01
N GLY A 323 -6.80 12.06 7.92
CA GLY A 323 -5.48 11.52 7.59
C GLY A 323 -5.54 10.39 6.55
N MET A 324 -6.52 9.50 6.65
CA MET A 324 -6.70 8.38 5.73
C MET A 324 -7.22 8.84 4.36
N ASN A 325 -8.18 9.77 4.33
CA ASN A 325 -8.61 10.38 3.07
C ASN A 325 -7.45 11.08 2.35
N ARG A 326 -6.57 11.79 3.08
CA ARG A 326 -5.39 12.42 2.48
C ARG A 326 -4.45 11.39 1.84
N LEU A 327 -4.25 10.22 2.44
CA LEU A 327 -3.42 9.16 1.84
C LEU A 327 -3.93 8.75 0.45
N TYR A 328 -5.23 8.50 0.32
CA TYR A 328 -5.84 8.16 -0.96
C TYR A 328 -5.64 9.29 -1.98
N THR A 329 -5.99 10.53 -1.59
CA THR A 329 -5.95 11.69 -2.48
C THR A 329 -4.53 12.05 -2.92
N TYR A 330 -3.52 11.94 -2.05
CA TYR A 330 -2.13 12.21 -2.41
C TYR A 330 -1.55 11.17 -3.37
N ILE A 331 -1.96 9.90 -3.28
CA ILE A 331 -1.57 8.88 -4.27
C ILE A 331 -2.18 9.23 -5.64
N LEU A 332 -3.46 9.60 -5.67
CA LEU A 332 -4.10 10.05 -6.91
C LEU A 332 -3.46 11.33 -7.48
N ALA A 333 -3.11 12.28 -6.63
CA ALA A 333 -2.41 13.49 -7.03
C ALA A 333 -1.04 13.18 -7.64
N LEU A 334 -0.32 12.18 -7.10
CA LEU A 334 0.98 11.76 -7.62
C LEU A 334 0.84 11.12 -9.00
N ILE A 335 -0.14 10.23 -9.19
CA ILE A 335 -0.44 9.60 -10.48
C ILE A 335 -0.83 10.67 -11.51
N GLY A 336 -1.74 11.58 -11.15
CA GLY A 336 -2.16 12.67 -12.02
C GLY A 336 -1.01 13.62 -12.37
N LEU A 337 -0.16 13.96 -11.41
CA LEU A 337 1.02 14.80 -11.63
C LEU A 337 2.01 14.14 -12.60
N GLY A 338 2.29 12.85 -12.40
CA GLY A 338 3.14 12.07 -13.30
C GLY A 338 2.62 12.07 -14.73
N ALA A 339 1.35 11.73 -14.92
CA ALA A 339 0.70 11.77 -16.24
C ALA A 339 0.71 13.19 -16.84
N THR A 340 0.42 14.22 -16.04
CA THR A 340 0.49 15.62 -16.50
C THR A 340 1.89 15.99 -16.97
N PHE A 341 2.92 15.66 -16.18
CA PHE A 341 4.31 15.93 -16.51
C PHE A 341 4.70 15.25 -17.82
N THR A 342 4.41 13.95 -17.97
CA THR A 342 4.63 13.20 -19.21
C THR A 342 3.90 13.83 -20.40
N GLY A 343 2.62 14.19 -20.23
CA GLY A 343 1.84 14.84 -21.28
C GLY A 343 2.44 16.17 -21.74
N ILE A 344 2.91 17.02 -20.81
CA ILE A 344 3.58 18.28 -21.15
C ILE A 344 4.91 18.00 -21.88
N THR A 345 5.72 17.06 -21.40
CA THR A 345 6.96 16.65 -22.07
C THR A 345 6.71 16.20 -23.50
N LEU A 346 5.74 15.30 -23.72
CA LEU A 346 5.40 14.81 -25.06
C LEU A 346 4.93 15.95 -25.97
N LEU A 347 4.10 16.86 -25.45
CA LEU A 347 3.58 17.98 -26.23
C LEU A 347 4.69 18.97 -26.62
N LEU A 348 5.58 19.31 -25.69
CA LEU A 348 6.72 20.19 -25.97
C LEU A 348 7.71 19.53 -26.95
N SER A 349 7.95 18.22 -26.82
CA SER A 349 8.77 17.46 -27.77
C SER A 349 8.16 17.52 -29.16
N PHE A 350 6.86 17.27 -29.29
CA PHE A 350 6.13 17.44 -30.55
C PHE A 350 6.30 18.84 -31.16
N VAL A 351 6.21 19.91 -30.35
CA VAL A 351 6.39 21.29 -30.82
C VAL A 351 7.81 21.52 -31.32
N ILE A 352 8.83 21.04 -30.60
CA ILE A 352 10.24 21.16 -30.99
C ILE A 352 10.49 20.38 -32.29
N ASP A 353 10.08 19.12 -32.35
CA ASP A 353 10.29 18.22 -33.47
C ASP A 353 9.61 18.76 -34.74
N THR A 354 8.41 19.34 -34.62
CA THR A 354 7.67 19.94 -35.74
C THR A 354 8.29 21.24 -36.24
N THR A 355 8.87 22.06 -35.36
CA THR A 355 9.36 23.40 -35.73
C THR A 355 10.81 23.41 -36.20
N ILE A 356 11.63 22.50 -35.68
CA ILE A 356 13.09 22.52 -35.83
C ILE A 356 13.61 21.23 -36.48
N GLY A 357 12.85 20.13 -36.38
CA GLY A 357 13.24 18.85 -36.94
C GLY A 357 13.45 18.93 -38.46
N THR A 358 14.58 18.40 -38.93
CA THR A 358 14.89 18.30 -40.35
C THR A 358 14.07 17.18 -41.00
N GLY A 359 12.81 17.45 -41.35
CA GLY A 359 12.00 16.87 -42.44
C GLY A 359 11.85 15.34 -42.64
N VAL A 360 12.54 14.46 -41.91
CA VAL A 360 12.58 13.00 -42.19
C VAL A 360 11.46 12.23 -41.48
N TRP A 361 10.75 12.83 -40.52
CA TRP A 361 9.74 12.16 -39.67
C TRP A 361 8.32 12.74 -39.78
N VAL A 362 7.90 13.20 -40.96
CA VAL A 362 6.54 13.75 -41.18
C VAL A 362 5.43 12.72 -40.87
N GLY A 363 5.73 11.42 -40.91
CA GLY A 363 4.77 10.33 -40.66
C GLY A 363 4.40 10.07 -39.19
N ASN A 364 5.11 10.64 -38.20
CA ASN A 364 4.85 10.35 -36.77
C ASN A 364 4.26 11.51 -35.96
N LEU A 365 3.97 12.63 -36.61
CA LEU A 365 3.52 13.85 -35.93
C LEU A 365 2.10 13.73 -35.34
N ARG A 366 1.16 13.10 -36.06
CA ARG A 366 -0.23 12.98 -35.58
C ARG A 366 -0.36 12.01 -34.40
N PRO A 367 0.27 10.81 -34.39
CA PRO A 367 0.24 9.94 -33.21
C PRO A 367 0.94 10.57 -32.00
N GLN A 368 2.04 11.31 -32.19
CA GLN A 368 2.73 12.01 -31.10
C GLN A 368 1.87 13.14 -30.51
N LEU A 369 1.20 13.93 -31.37
CA LEU A 369 0.24 14.94 -30.91
C LEU A 369 -0.94 14.30 -30.17
N ALA A 370 -1.56 13.26 -30.74
CA ALA A 370 -2.69 12.57 -30.11
C ALA A 370 -2.33 12.01 -28.73
N SER A 371 -1.18 11.34 -28.61
CA SER A 371 -0.73 10.74 -27.35
C SER A 371 -0.40 11.81 -26.30
N SER A 372 0.25 12.91 -26.69
CA SER A 372 0.52 14.04 -25.79
C SER A 372 -0.77 14.66 -25.25
N LEU A 373 -1.74 14.94 -26.12
CA LEU A 373 -3.04 15.50 -25.75
C LEU A 373 -3.87 14.53 -24.90
N ALA A 374 -3.91 13.25 -25.25
CA ALA A 374 -4.62 12.24 -24.49
C ALA A 374 -4.07 12.10 -23.06
N THR A 375 -2.74 12.06 -22.94
CA THR A 375 -2.07 11.98 -21.63
C THR A 375 -2.38 13.23 -20.79
N LEU A 376 -2.40 14.43 -21.39
CA LEU A 376 -2.79 15.67 -20.72
C LEU A 376 -4.26 15.70 -20.31
N ILE A 377 -5.17 15.29 -21.20
CA ILE A 377 -6.62 15.26 -20.97
C ILE A 377 -6.96 14.36 -19.78
N VAL A 378 -6.21 13.28 -19.57
CA VAL A 378 -6.41 12.37 -18.44
C VAL A 378 -5.66 12.82 -17.19
N GLY A 379 -4.37 13.18 -17.32
CA GLY A 379 -3.50 13.49 -16.18
C GLY A 379 -3.81 14.83 -15.51
N LEU A 380 -4.00 15.90 -16.29
CA LEU A 380 -4.13 17.25 -15.76
C LEU A 380 -5.40 17.43 -14.90
N PRO A 381 -6.60 16.98 -15.33
CA PRO A 381 -7.78 17.05 -14.48
C PRO A 381 -7.61 16.25 -13.19
N LEU A 382 -7.05 15.04 -13.25
CA LEU A 382 -6.83 14.23 -12.06
C LEU A 382 -5.91 14.93 -11.06
N TRP A 383 -4.79 15.49 -11.53
CA TRP A 383 -3.89 16.25 -10.68
C TRP A 383 -4.60 17.46 -10.07
N LEU A 384 -5.28 18.29 -10.87
CA LEU A 384 -5.91 19.50 -10.37
C LEU A 384 -7.06 19.22 -9.39
N LEU A 385 -7.88 18.20 -9.66
CA LEU A 385 -9.02 17.81 -8.81
C LEU A 385 -8.57 17.23 -7.46
N THR A 386 -7.38 16.66 -7.38
CA THR A 386 -6.87 16.04 -6.14
C THR A 386 -5.90 16.95 -5.40
N TRP A 387 -5.03 17.67 -6.11
CA TRP A 387 -4.03 18.56 -5.52
C TRP A 387 -4.62 19.89 -5.03
N ARG A 388 -5.51 20.54 -5.80
CA ARG A 388 -6.05 21.86 -5.41
C ARG A 388 -6.81 21.83 -4.08
N PRO A 389 -7.71 20.87 -3.81
CA PRO A 389 -8.40 20.80 -2.52
C PRO A 389 -7.43 20.57 -1.35
N MET A 390 -6.44 19.69 -1.52
CA MET A 390 -5.41 19.43 -0.50
C MET A 390 -4.51 20.64 -0.25
N GLN A 391 -4.28 21.46 -1.27
CA GLN A 391 -3.54 22.71 -1.13
C GLN A 391 -4.39 23.79 -0.44
N ALA A 392 -5.67 23.90 -0.78
CA ALA A 392 -6.60 24.82 -0.14
C ALA A 392 -6.78 24.49 1.35
N GLU A 393 -6.93 23.20 1.69
CA GLU A 393 -6.98 22.73 3.08
C GLU A 393 -5.70 23.12 3.83
N ALA A 394 -4.52 22.86 3.26
CA ALA A 394 -3.25 23.22 3.88
C ALA A 394 -3.02 24.73 4.06
N PHE A 395 -3.74 25.57 3.31
CA PHE A 395 -3.70 27.04 3.45
C PHE A 395 -4.78 27.60 4.37
N ALA A 396 -5.71 26.78 4.85
CA ALA A 396 -6.68 27.21 5.84
C ALA A 396 -5.99 27.55 7.19
N SER A 397 -6.48 28.60 7.85
CA SER A 397 -5.97 29.07 9.16
C SER A 397 -6.57 28.33 10.35
N ASP A 398 -7.49 27.38 10.11
CA ASP A 398 -8.16 26.59 11.14
C ASP A 398 -7.33 25.38 11.58
N ASP A 399 -7.89 24.61 12.52
CA ASP A 399 -7.26 23.38 13.03
C ASP A 399 -7.08 22.33 11.92
N ALA A 400 -8.00 22.26 10.95
CA ALA A 400 -7.91 21.36 9.82
C ALA A 400 -6.66 21.67 8.96
N GLY A 401 -6.42 22.94 8.66
CA GLY A 401 -5.21 23.37 7.95
C GLY A 401 -3.93 23.11 8.75
N ASN A 402 -3.96 23.31 10.06
CA ASN A 402 -2.82 22.96 10.91
C ASN A 402 -2.52 21.45 10.87
N HIS A 403 -3.55 20.61 10.97
CA HIS A 403 -3.41 19.16 10.83
C HIS A 403 -2.91 18.75 9.44
N ALA A 404 -3.40 19.39 8.37
CA ALA A 404 -2.95 19.13 7.01
C ALA A 404 -1.46 19.45 6.82
N ARG A 405 -0.96 20.59 7.30
CA ARG A 405 0.46 20.98 7.23
C ARG A 405 1.37 20.06 8.04
N ARG A 406 0.89 19.54 9.17
CA ARG A 406 1.62 18.58 10.02
C ARG A 406 1.53 17.13 9.53
N SER A 407 0.67 16.85 8.54
CA SER A 407 0.46 15.50 8.00
C SER A 407 1.75 14.91 7.45
N LEU A 408 2.12 13.72 7.94
CA LEU A 408 3.24 12.96 7.40
C LEU A 408 3.01 12.63 5.92
N VAL A 409 1.77 12.33 5.53
CA VAL A 409 1.42 11.99 4.14
C VAL A 409 1.74 13.15 3.19
N ARG A 410 1.33 14.38 3.54
CA ARG A 410 1.60 15.58 2.74
C ARG A 410 3.11 15.83 2.61
N LYS A 411 3.84 15.71 3.72
CA LYS A 411 5.31 15.84 3.72
C LYS A 411 5.95 14.78 2.82
N THR A 412 5.57 13.51 2.97
CA THR A 412 6.07 12.42 2.12
C THR A 412 5.82 12.71 0.64
N TYR A 413 4.60 13.14 0.28
CA TYR A 413 4.27 13.53 -1.10
C TYR A 413 5.18 14.65 -1.62
N LEU A 414 5.31 15.75 -0.87
CA LEU A 414 6.15 16.90 -1.27
C LEU A 414 7.63 16.52 -1.39
N TYR A 415 8.18 15.80 -0.42
CA TYR A 415 9.58 15.38 -0.46
C TYR A 415 9.84 14.37 -1.58
N LEU A 416 8.91 13.46 -1.85
CA LEU A 416 9.02 12.52 -2.97
C LEU A 416 9.09 13.26 -4.31
N ILE A 417 8.23 14.26 -4.52
CA ILE A 417 8.24 15.05 -5.77
C ILE A 417 9.50 15.91 -5.87
N LEU A 418 9.95 16.50 -4.76
CA LEU A 418 11.23 17.23 -4.75
C LEU A 418 12.40 16.30 -5.08
N PHE A 419 12.42 15.09 -4.52
CA PHE A 419 13.44 14.09 -4.81
C PHE A 419 13.42 13.69 -6.30
N ILE A 420 12.25 13.33 -6.83
CA ILE A 420 12.07 13.00 -8.27
C ILE A 420 12.49 14.18 -9.14
N GLY A 421 12.12 15.41 -8.76
CA GLY A 421 12.48 16.62 -9.49
C GLY A 421 13.98 16.89 -9.51
N VAL A 422 14.68 16.69 -8.39
CA VAL A 422 16.14 16.85 -8.33
C VAL A 422 16.84 15.78 -9.14
N VAL A 423 16.48 14.50 -8.96
CA VAL A 423 17.08 13.39 -9.70
C VAL A 423 16.85 13.53 -11.20
N GLY A 424 15.61 13.80 -11.61
CA GLY A 424 15.27 14.02 -13.02
C GLY A 424 15.96 15.27 -13.60
N GLY A 425 16.01 16.36 -12.84
CA GLY A 425 16.73 17.58 -13.23
C GLY A 425 18.23 17.35 -13.38
N MET A 426 18.85 16.53 -12.51
CA MET A 426 20.25 16.13 -12.62
C MET A 426 20.50 15.30 -13.88
N ILE A 427 19.64 14.33 -14.19
CA ILE A 427 19.75 13.53 -15.42
C ILE A 427 19.68 14.44 -16.65
N ALA A 428 18.69 15.34 -16.70
CA ALA A 428 18.55 16.30 -17.80
C ALA A 428 19.77 17.25 -17.89
N ALA A 429 20.28 17.74 -16.76
CA ALA A 429 21.46 18.62 -16.74
C ALA A 429 22.73 17.90 -17.22
N VAL A 430 22.92 16.63 -16.83
CA VAL A 430 24.04 15.80 -17.29
C VAL A 430 23.95 15.58 -18.80
N GLN A 431 22.78 15.18 -19.31
CA GLN A 431 22.55 15.02 -20.75
C GLN A 431 22.82 16.33 -21.50
N LEU A 432 22.37 17.47 -20.97
CA LEU A 432 22.58 18.78 -21.59
C LEU A 432 24.06 19.13 -21.64
N ALA A 433 24.78 18.91 -20.54
CA ALA A 433 26.22 19.14 -20.48
C ALA A 433 26.98 18.23 -21.43
N SER A 434 26.61 16.94 -21.52
CA SER A 434 27.20 15.98 -22.46
C SER A 434 27.06 16.46 -23.90
N LEU A 435 25.86 16.86 -24.33
CA LEU A 435 25.64 17.38 -25.69
C LEU A 435 26.50 18.62 -25.97
N LEU A 436 26.60 19.55 -25.02
CA LEU A 436 27.42 20.75 -25.17
C LEU A 436 28.91 20.42 -25.26
N PHE A 437 29.40 19.45 -24.48
CA PHE A 437 30.80 19.01 -24.55
C PHE A 437 31.10 18.25 -25.84
N GLU A 438 30.22 17.38 -26.31
CA GLU A 438 30.36 16.71 -27.62
C GLU A 438 30.48 17.74 -28.74
N ALA A 439 29.64 18.77 -28.72
CA ALA A 439 29.72 19.86 -29.69
C ALA A 439 31.03 20.65 -29.59
N LEU A 440 31.48 20.98 -28.37
CA LEU A 440 32.72 21.71 -28.13
C LEU A 440 33.97 20.92 -28.59
N LEU A 441 33.94 19.60 -28.43
CA LEU A 441 35.02 18.68 -28.83
C LEU A 441 34.99 18.35 -30.33
N GLY A 442 34.05 18.90 -31.10
CA GLY A 442 33.94 18.70 -32.55
C GLY A 442 33.21 17.40 -32.95
N ALA A 443 32.53 16.74 -32.02
CA ALA A 443 31.75 15.52 -32.23
C ALA A 443 30.24 15.78 -32.24
N THR A 444 29.78 16.85 -32.90
CA THR A 444 28.36 17.25 -32.94
C THR A 444 27.47 16.14 -33.53
N PRO A 445 26.49 15.62 -32.77
CA PRO A 445 25.55 14.62 -33.28
C PRO A 445 24.65 15.15 -34.41
N SER A 446 24.23 14.26 -35.30
CA SER A 446 23.15 14.57 -36.25
C SER A 446 21.85 14.82 -35.47
N GLY A 447 21.27 16.01 -35.58
CA GLY A 447 20.08 16.39 -34.80
C GLY A 447 20.36 17.19 -33.53
N PHE A 448 21.62 17.61 -33.30
CA PHE A 448 22.07 18.36 -32.11
C PHE A 448 21.08 19.41 -31.59
N THR A 449 20.55 20.28 -32.45
CA THR A 449 19.62 21.34 -32.03
C THR A 449 18.33 20.78 -31.41
N THR A 450 17.79 19.71 -31.97
CA THR A 450 16.56 19.05 -31.48
C THR A 450 16.83 18.39 -30.14
N ASP A 451 17.94 17.65 -30.02
CA ASP A 451 18.34 16.99 -28.77
C ASP A 451 18.65 18.00 -27.66
N LEU A 452 19.34 19.09 -28.01
CA LEU A 452 19.64 20.19 -27.10
C LEU A 452 18.36 20.81 -26.54
N LEU A 453 17.38 21.10 -27.40
CA LEU A 453 16.11 21.69 -26.98
C LEU A 453 15.26 20.72 -26.20
N ASN A 454 15.19 19.44 -26.61
CA ASN A 454 14.49 18.38 -25.89
C ASN A 454 15.09 18.12 -24.50
N THR A 455 16.40 18.25 -24.36
CA THR A 455 17.05 18.14 -23.04
C THR A 455 16.85 19.41 -22.21
N LEU A 456 16.91 20.58 -22.83
CA LEU A 456 16.69 21.86 -22.17
C LEU A 456 15.25 22.00 -21.66
N GLN A 457 14.24 21.63 -22.44
CA GLN A 457 12.84 21.65 -21.97
C GLN A 457 12.64 20.70 -20.79
N MET A 458 13.28 19.52 -20.76
CA MET A 458 13.22 18.62 -19.62
C MET A 458 13.82 19.24 -18.36
N LEU A 459 14.96 19.93 -18.49
CA LEU A 459 15.57 20.67 -17.38
C LEU A 459 14.64 21.80 -16.88
N ILE A 460 14.00 22.53 -17.78
CA ILE A 460 13.04 23.60 -17.44
C ILE A 460 11.81 23.02 -16.73
N LEU A 461 11.25 21.91 -17.21
CA LEU A 461 10.08 21.26 -16.61
C LEU A 461 10.38 20.76 -15.19
N PHE A 462 11.52 20.09 -14.97
CA PHE A 462 11.94 19.72 -13.63
C PHE A 462 12.22 20.93 -12.73
N GLY A 463 12.83 21.99 -13.28
CA GLY A 463 13.01 23.26 -12.57
C GLY A 463 11.68 23.89 -12.12
N GLY A 464 10.68 23.92 -13.00
CA GLY A 464 9.33 24.41 -12.68
C GLY A 464 8.61 23.54 -11.64
N LEU A 465 8.71 22.21 -11.77
CA LEU A 465 8.18 21.24 -10.82
C LEU A 465 8.76 21.47 -9.41
N LEU A 466 10.09 21.61 -9.33
CA LEU A 466 10.82 21.90 -8.11
C LEU A 466 10.40 23.24 -7.52
N ALA A 467 10.41 24.32 -8.32
CA ALA A 467 10.06 25.65 -7.86
C ALA A 467 8.65 25.70 -7.24
N TYR A 468 7.66 25.08 -7.90
CA TYR A 468 6.28 25.04 -7.43
C TYR A 468 6.11 24.27 -6.11
N HIS A 469 6.63 23.04 -6.03
CA HIS A 469 6.48 22.20 -4.85
C HIS A 469 7.35 22.67 -3.67
N TRP A 470 8.53 23.24 -3.96
CA TRP A 470 9.37 23.89 -2.97
C TRP A 470 8.69 25.13 -2.38
N GLN A 471 8.04 25.95 -3.21
CA GLN A 471 7.27 27.09 -2.72
C GLN A 471 6.08 26.65 -1.85
N SER A 472 5.42 25.55 -2.20
CA SER A 472 4.34 24.97 -1.40
C SER A 472 4.86 24.50 -0.03
N LEU A 473 6.00 23.81 0.01
CA LEU A 473 6.64 23.38 1.26
C LEU A 473 7.08 24.57 2.13
N ARG A 474 7.64 25.62 1.51
CA ARG A 474 8.01 26.85 2.23
C ARG A 474 6.80 27.55 2.84
N ARG A 475 5.69 27.65 2.11
CA ARG A 475 4.43 28.22 2.63
C ARG A 475 3.86 27.40 3.78
N ASP A 476 3.92 26.07 3.71
CA ASP A 476 3.51 25.21 4.82
C ASP A 476 4.35 25.49 6.08
N GLY A 477 5.67 25.67 5.91
CA GLY A 477 6.59 26.03 6.99
C GLY A 477 6.30 27.40 7.61
N MET A 478 6.06 28.43 6.79
CA MET A 478 5.74 29.77 7.26
C MET A 478 4.44 29.77 8.10
N HIS A 479 3.36 29.20 7.57
CA HIS A 479 2.08 29.13 8.31
C HIS A 479 2.13 28.25 9.56
N ALA A 480 2.94 27.18 9.53
CA ALA A 480 3.19 26.38 10.72
C ALA A 480 3.92 27.19 11.79
N SER A 481 4.95 27.96 11.39
CA SER A 481 5.67 28.88 12.28
C SER A 481 4.71 29.90 12.89
N GLU A 482 4.00 30.69 12.08
CA GLU A 482 3.05 31.72 12.54
C GLU A 482 2.04 31.19 13.56
N ASN A 483 1.53 29.97 13.34
CA ASN A 483 0.59 29.32 14.26
C ASN A 483 1.26 28.88 15.57
N LEU A 484 2.48 28.36 15.51
CA LEU A 484 3.26 28.01 16.70
C LEU A 484 3.60 29.27 17.50
N GLU A 485 3.98 30.36 16.83
CA GLU A 485 4.28 31.63 17.46
C GLU A 485 3.07 32.19 18.22
N LYS A 486 1.87 32.15 17.61
CA LYS A 486 0.61 32.49 18.30
C LYS A 486 0.37 31.62 19.53
N LYS A 487 0.51 30.29 19.39
CA LYS A 487 0.33 29.36 20.52
C LYS A 487 1.32 29.63 21.66
N HIS A 488 2.59 29.90 21.33
CA HIS A 488 3.61 30.25 22.33
C HIS A 488 3.30 31.59 22.99
N ALA A 489 2.87 32.60 22.24
CA ALA A 489 2.49 33.91 22.77
C ALA A 489 1.26 33.86 23.70
N ASP A 490 0.33 32.93 23.46
CA ASP A 490 -0.86 32.71 24.28
C ASP A 490 -0.60 31.80 25.49
N PHE A 491 0.55 31.10 25.53
CA PHE A 491 0.92 30.19 26.62
C PHE A 491 1.82 30.88 27.66
N THR A 492 1.23 31.14 28.82
CA THR A 492 1.86 31.77 29.98
C THR A 492 2.27 30.73 31.01
N VAL A 493 3.55 30.77 31.39
CA VAL A 493 4.15 29.90 32.40
C VAL A 493 4.51 30.72 33.62
N MET A 494 4.21 30.21 34.81
CA MET A 494 4.62 30.81 36.06
C MET A 494 5.71 29.99 36.74
N LEU A 495 6.86 30.58 37.03
CA LEU A 495 7.85 30.01 37.94
C LEU A 495 7.55 30.52 39.35
N ILE A 496 7.42 29.60 40.30
CA ILE A 496 7.44 29.96 41.72
C ILE A 496 8.90 29.98 42.17
N ASP A 497 9.38 31.18 42.49
CA ASP A 497 10.76 31.41 42.87
C ASP A 497 10.95 31.21 44.38
N ASP A 498 12.00 30.46 44.75
CA ASP A 498 12.42 30.24 46.13
C ASP A 498 13.33 31.35 46.67
N GLY A 499 13.65 32.34 45.82
CA GLY A 499 14.44 33.53 46.17
C GLY A 499 15.93 33.39 45.88
N SER A 500 16.38 32.26 45.34
CA SER A 500 17.78 32.04 44.95
C SER A 500 18.17 32.73 43.64
N GLY A 501 17.20 33.05 42.77
CA GLY A 501 17.39 33.75 41.49
C GLY A 501 18.16 32.99 40.40
N THR A 502 18.87 31.91 40.74
CA THR A 502 19.66 31.10 39.80
C THR A 502 18.76 30.30 38.85
N LEU A 503 17.73 29.65 39.38
CA LEU A 503 16.77 28.87 38.59
C LEU A 503 15.94 29.77 37.65
N ALA A 504 15.54 30.95 38.11
CA ALA A 504 14.81 31.92 37.31
C ALA A 504 15.63 32.37 36.09
N ASN A 505 16.91 32.67 36.27
CA ASN A 505 17.81 33.06 35.18
C ASN A 505 18.10 31.90 34.22
N GLN A 506 18.35 30.70 34.75
CA GLN A 506 18.58 29.50 33.92
C GLN A 506 17.35 29.13 33.09
N LEU A 507 16.16 29.21 33.69
CA LEU A 507 14.91 28.93 33.02
C LEU A 507 14.55 30.01 32.00
N ALA A 508 14.75 31.29 32.33
CA ALA A 508 14.54 32.37 31.37
C ALA A 508 15.44 32.21 30.14
N ALA A 509 16.74 31.92 30.33
CA ALA A 509 17.68 31.67 29.25
C ALA A 509 17.33 30.40 28.44
N ALA A 510 16.88 29.33 29.11
CA ALA A 510 16.45 28.10 28.45
C ALA A 510 15.15 28.30 27.66
N MET A 511 14.20 29.05 28.20
CA MET A 511 12.95 29.39 27.53
C MET A 511 13.18 30.32 26.34
N GLU A 512 14.03 31.33 26.47
CA GLU A 512 14.39 32.22 25.35
C GLU A 512 15.07 31.45 24.20
N LYS A 513 15.88 30.44 24.54
CA LYS A 513 16.50 29.53 23.56
C LYS A 513 15.48 28.63 22.86
N GLU A 514 14.42 28.20 23.54
CA GLU A 514 13.38 27.33 22.97
C GLU A 514 12.30 28.12 22.21
N SER A 515 11.87 29.29 22.72
CA SER A 515 10.99 30.25 22.03
C SER A 515 10.97 31.59 22.75
N ARG A 516 11.23 32.68 22.01
CA ARG A 516 11.17 34.05 22.53
C ARG A 516 9.75 34.54 22.84
N GLN A 517 8.72 33.85 22.36
CA GLN A 517 7.32 34.27 22.51
C GLN A 517 6.66 33.68 23.76
N LEU A 518 7.27 32.67 24.40
CA LEU A 518 6.76 32.11 25.64
C LEU A 518 6.85 33.13 26.77
N LYS A 519 5.73 33.37 27.45
CA LYS A 519 5.67 34.31 28.57
C LYS A 519 6.02 33.60 29.87
N LEU A 520 7.17 33.95 30.46
CA LEU A 520 7.56 33.51 31.80
C LEU A 520 7.21 34.60 32.83
N LEU A 521 6.36 34.26 33.79
CA LEU A 521 6.08 35.07 34.98
C LEU A 521 6.85 34.50 36.17
N ILE A 522 7.63 35.34 36.84
CA ILE A 522 8.33 34.96 38.07
C ILE A 522 7.49 35.45 39.24
N HIS A 523 7.08 34.54 40.13
CA HIS A 523 6.25 34.86 41.29
C HIS A 523 6.91 34.36 42.59
N PRO A 524 7.12 35.23 43.60
CA PRO A 524 7.71 34.84 44.89
C PRO A 524 6.83 33.86 45.68
N ALA A 525 7.42 32.81 46.26
CA ALA A 525 6.71 31.76 47.00
C ALA A 525 5.97 32.24 48.27
N ASP A 526 6.36 33.38 48.83
CA ASP A 526 5.83 33.99 50.06
C ASP A 526 4.63 34.93 49.82
N LYS A 527 4.42 35.36 48.57
CA LYS A 527 3.35 36.29 48.19
C LYS A 527 2.12 35.57 47.63
N SER A 528 0.93 36.10 47.94
CA SER A 528 -0.33 35.59 47.36
C SER A 528 -0.39 35.85 45.85
N ILE A 529 -0.73 34.81 45.07
CA ILE A 529 -0.95 34.92 43.62
C ILE A 529 -2.29 35.64 43.37
N PRO A 530 -2.30 36.78 42.66
CA PRO A 530 -3.55 37.48 42.34
C PRO A 530 -4.49 36.62 41.50
N ALA A 531 -5.79 36.64 41.78
CA ALA A 531 -6.77 35.79 41.10
C ALA A 531 -6.80 35.99 39.57
N LYS A 532 -6.57 37.21 39.09
CA LYS A 532 -6.49 37.54 37.66
C LYS A 532 -5.27 36.88 37.00
N THR A 533 -4.11 36.95 37.64
CA THR A 533 -2.86 36.33 37.18
C THR A 533 -2.92 34.81 37.27
N GLY A 534 -3.51 34.26 38.33
CA GLY A 534 -3.65 32.81 38.49
C GLY A 534 -4.56 32.17 37.43
N LYS A 535 -5.56 32.90 36.91
CA LYS A 535 -6.44 32.42 35.84
C LYS A 535 -5.82 32.48 34.44
N SER A 536 -4.80 33.32 34.23
CA SER A 536 -4.14 33.47 32.93
C SER A 536 -2.94 32.55 32.73
N VAL A 537 -2.57 31.75 33.73
CA VAL A 537 -1.43 30.83 33.70
C VAL A 537 -1.89 29.45 33.24
N GLN A 538 -1.19 28.87 32.27
CA GLN A 538 -1.49 27.55 31.72
C GLN A 538 -0.56 26.47 32.30
N ALA A 539 0.65 26.84 32.73
CA ALA A 539 1.56 25.93 33.42
C ALA A 539 2.30 26.61 34.58
N VAL A 540 2.57 25.86 35.64
CA VAL A 540 3.41 26.30 36.77
C VAL A 540 4.64 25.42 36.87
N ILE A 541 5.80 26.04 37.08
CA ILE A 541 7.08 25.40 37.35
C ILE A 541 7.41 25.61 38.83
N LEU A 542 7.69 24.51 39.52
CA LEU A 542 8.03 24.47 40.93
C LEU A 542 9.43 23.85 41.10
N PRO A 543 10.32 24.45 41.88
CA PRO A 543 11.50 23.74 42.36
C PRO A 543 11.07 22.65 43.36
N GLU A 544 11.86 21.56 43.43
CA GLU A 544 11.55 20.37 44.21
C GLU A 544 11.25 20.65 45.69
N ASN A 545 12.03 21.52 46.32
CA ASN A 545 11.80 21.96 47.70
C ASN A 545 10.39 22.53 47.92
N LEU A 546 9.92 23.40 47.02
CA LEU A 546 8.59 24.01 47.11
C LEU A 546 7.46 23.08 46.65
N ALA A 547 7.78 22.06 45.85
CA ALA A 547 6.82 21.03 45.47
C ALA A 547 6.56 20.04 46.61
N LEU A 548 7.61 19.67 47.36
CA LEU A 548 7.54 18.75 48.50
C LEU A 548 7.02 19.46 49.77
N GLU A 549 7.47 20.68 50.03
CA GLU A 549 7.07 21.48 51.21
C GLU A 549 6.51 22.86 50.82
N PRO A 550 5.33 22.93 50.17
CA PRO A 550 4.73 24.21 49.78
C PRO A 550 4.22 24.99 50.99
N THR A 551 4.34 26.32 50.95
CA THR A 551 3.70 27.23 51.90
C THR A 551 2.17 27.03 51.91
N GLU A 552 1.50 27.32 53.02
CA GLU A 552 0.03 27.09 53.12
C GLU A 552 -0.76 27.80 52.01
N LYS A 553 -0.33 29.01 51.65
CA LYS A 553 -0.95 29.81 50.57
C LYS A 553 -0.74 29.17 49.19
N LEU A 554 0.49 28.71 48.89
CA LEU A 554 0.81 28.04 47.64
C LEU A 554 0.08 26.69 47.53
N ARG A 555 0.01 25.94 48.64
CA ARG A 555 -0.73 24.67 48.73
C ARG A 555 -2.21 24.85 48.43
N ALA A 556 -2.84 25.90 48.96
CA ALA A 556 -4.24 26.23 48.70
C ALA A 556 -4.48 26.56 47.21
N TRP A 557 -3.58 27.34 46.59
CA TRP A 557 -3.68 27.68 45.17
C TRP A 557 -3.44 26.48 44.25
N LEU A 558 -2.41 25.67 44.49
CA LEU A 558 -2.08 24.49 43.69
C LEU A 558 -3.21 23.44 43.66
N ARG A 559 -4.02 23.36 44.73
CA ARG A 559 -5.21 22.49 44.76
C ARG A 559 -6.33 22.95 43.82
N GLN A 560 -6.39 24.25 43.53
CA GLN A 560 -7.40 24.86 42.66
C GLN A 560 -6.90 25.07 41.21
N PHE A 561 -5.59 24.89 40.98
CA PHE A 561 -4.97 25.06 39.67
C PHE A 561 -5.19 23.83 38.78
N ASN A 562 -5.87 24.05 37.66
CA ASN A 562 -6.23 23.00 36.67
C ASN A 562 -5.24 22.88 35.50
N GLY A 563 -4.18 23.71 35.47
CA GLY A 563 -3.15 23.67 34.42
C GLY A 563 -2.03 22.67 34.73
N SER A 564 -1.03 22.63 33.84
CA SER A 564 0.10 21.70 33.95
C SER A 564 1.06 22.10 35.07
N LYS A 565 1.46 21.13 35.90
CA LYS A 565 2.43 21.33 36.99
C LYS A 565 3.73 20.65 36.61
N LEU A 566 4.82 21.39 36.57
CA LEU A 566 6.16 20.93 36.22
C LEU A 566 7.05 21.08 37.45
N ILE A 567 7.85 20.06 37.75
CA ILE A 567 8.77 20.08 38.88
C ILE A 567 10.19 19.97 38.34
N ILE A 568 11.07 20.87 38.80
CA ILE A 568 12.51 20.82 38.53
C ILE A 568 13.19 20.25 39.80
N PRO A 569 13.81 19.06 39.71
CA PRO A 569 14.56 18.45 40.80
C PRO A 569 15.78 19.30 41.17
N SER A 570 16.13 19.31 42.45
CA SER A 570 17.46 19.74 42.87
C SER A 570 18.48 18.65 42.49
N GLU A 571 19.77 19.00 42.37
CA GLU A 571 20.83 18.08 41.96
C GLU A 571 20.99 16.82 42.84
N SER A 572 20.20 16.67 43.92
CA SER A 572 20.36 15.66 44.97
C SER A 572 19.25 14.60 45.08
N SER A 573 18.36 14.44 44.08
CA SER A 573 17.19 13.54 44.21
C SER A 573 17.12 12.48 43.11
N GLU A 574 17.64 11.28 43.41
CA GLU A 574 17.39 10.06 42.65
C GLU A 574 16.14 9.33 43.21
N ALA A 575 14.94 9.85 42.94
CA ALA A 575 13.70 9.15 43.29
C ALA A 575 12.87 8.82 42.03
N SER A 576 12.76 7.54 41.73
CA SER A 576 11.97 6.98 40.62
C SER A 576 10.48 6.93 40.99
N ASP A 577 9.63 7.25 40.01
CA ASP A 577 8.14 7.20 39.97
C ASP A 577 7.37 8.53 39.84
N TRP A 578 8.06 9.67 39.67
CA TRP A 578 7.44 10.94 39.24
C TRP A 578 8.03 11.41 37.89
N LEU A 579 7.27 12.20 37.11
CA LEU A 579 7.73 12.78 35.84
C LEU A 579 8.70 13.95 36.10
N TRP A 580 9.95 13.64 36.43
CA TRP A 580 11.00 14.62 36.73
C TRP A 580 11.62 15.21 35.45
N MET A 581 11.79 16.54 35.42
CA MET A 581 12.52 17.22 34.35
C MET A 581 13.99 17.32 34.75
N LYS A 582 14.92 16.64 34.06
CA LYS A 582 16.33 16.54 34.51
C LYS A 582 17.11 17.86 34.49
N SER A 583 16.58 18.91 33.86
CA SER A 583 17.22 20.22 33.74
C SER A 583 16.21 21.32 33.39
N ALA A 584 16.61 22.59 33.57
CA ALA A 584 15.86 23.74 33.07
C ALA A 584 15.63 23.70 31.53
N SER A 585 16.55 23.07 30.78
CA SER A 585 16.37 22.83 29.34
C SER A 585 15.26 21.83 29.06
N ASP A 586 15.13 20.77 29.87
CA ASP A 586 14.06 19.79 29.72
C ASP A 586 12.71 20.38 30.11
N ALA A 587 12.67 21.22 31.15
CA ALA A 587 11.52 22.03 31.52
C ALA A 587 11.05 22.95 30.38
N ALA A 588 11.98 23.69 29.75
CA ALA A 588 11.67 24.55 28.61
C ALA A 588 11.13 23.73 27.41
N LYS A 589 11.68 22.54 27.13
CA LYS A 589 11.15 21.64 26.08
C LYS A 589 9.76 21.10 26.40
N ALA A 590 9.49 20.75 27.65
CA ALA A 590 8.16 20.29 28.05
C ALA A 590 7.12 21.41 27.99
N VAL A 591 7.48 22.62 28.41
CA VAL A 591 6.65 23.82 28.24
C VAL A 591 6.32 24.04 26.77
N ARG A 592 7.33 23.97 25.88
CA ARG A 592 7.13 24.10 24.43
C ARG A 592 6.14 23.03 23.91
N GLN A 593 6.33 21.77 24.28
CA GLN A 593 5.42 20.68 23.89
C GLN A 593 3.98 20.89 24.39
N LEU A 594 3.82 21.35 25.63
CA LEU A 594 2.51 21.65 26.22
C LEU A 594 1.83 22.84 25.53
N ALA A 595 2.58 23.91 25.22
CA ALA A 595 2.09 25.05 24.46
C ALA A 595 1.61 24.66 23.05
N GLU A 596 2.22 23.63 22.46
CA GLU A 596 1.86 23.10 21.15
C GLU A 596 0.66 22.13 21.17
N GLY A 597 0.21 21.73 22.37
CA GLY A 597 -0.85 20.74 22.59
C GLY A 597 -0.38 19.29 22.41
N GLU A 598 0.92 19.03 22.46
CA GLU A 598 1.47 17.68 22.34
C GLU A 598 1.42 16.93 23.67
N ARG A 599 1.25 15.60 23.62
CA ARG A 599 1.52 14.74 24.78
C ARG A 599 3.03 14.76 25.04
N LEU A 600 3.42 15.00 26.29
CA LEU A 600 4.82 15.01 26.72
C LEU A 600 5.53 13.73 26.26
N LYS A 601 6.44 13.86 25.31
CA LYS A 601 7.29 12.77 24.85
C LYS A 601 8.64 12.91 25.54
N LEU A 602 8.82 12.18 26.63
CA LEU A 602 10.16 11.87 27.14
C LEU A 602 10.91 11.15 26.03
N ALA A 603 12.13 11.61 25.73
CA ALA A 603 12.88 11.28 24.53
C ALA A 603 12.95 9.77 24.23
N SER A 604 12.01 9.26 23.43
CA SER A 604 12.16 7.98 22.76
C SER A 604 12.74 8.25 21.38
N LYS A 605 14.06 8.05 21.23
CA LYS A 605 14.69 7.95 19.92
C LYS A 605 14.12 6.70 19.24
N SER A 606 13.06 6.85 18.45
CA SER A 606 12.79 5.85 17.40
C SER A 606 13.95 5.95 16.42
N PRO A 607 14.74 4.89 16.23
CA PRO A 607 15.97 5.01 15.47
C PRO A 607 15.62 5.18 13.97
N GLY A 608 16.19 6.21 13.35
CA GLY A 608 15.85 6.65 11.98
C GLY A 608 15.97 5.57 10.90
N TRP A 609 16.71 4.49 11.14
CA TRP A 609 16.82 3.34 10.23
C TRP A 609 15.52 2.55 10.09
N MET A 610 14.61 2.56 11.08
CA MET A 610 13.31 1.89 10.94
C MET A 610 12.42 2.53 9.87
N ILE A 611 12.56 3.84 9.62
CA ILE A 611 11.84 4.54 8.54
C ILE A 611 12.30 4.03 7.18
N VAL A 612 13.61 3.81 7.02
CA VAL A 612 14.20 3.23 5.79
C VAL A 612 13.70 1.80 5.56
N VAL A 613 13.60 0.99 6.62
CA VAL A 613 13.06 -0.38 6.54
C VAL A 613 11.58 -0.39 6.12
N TYR A 614 10.75 0.52 6.63
CA TYR A 614 9.36 0.63 6.21
C TYR A 614 9.19 1.10 4.76
N ILE A 615 10.06 1.99 4.27
CA ILE A 615 10.08 2.44 2.87
C ILE A 615 10.47 1.29 1.94
N LEU A 616 11.54 0.55 2.27
CA LEU A 616 12.00 -0.60 1.48
C LEU A 616 10.95 -1.73 1.45
N ALA A 617 10.29 -2.01 2.58
CA ALA A 617 9.21 -3.00 2.64
C ALA A 617 7.98 -2.57 1.82
N GLY A 618 7.65 -1.27 1.81
CA GLY A 618 6.59 -0.71 0.97
C GLY A 618 6.90 -0.81 -0.53
N MET A 619 8.14 -0.51 -0.93
CA MET A 619 8.60 -0.61 -2.33
C MET A 619 8.57 -2.06 -2.82
N MET A 620 9.06 -3.02 -2.03
CA MET A 620 9.07 -4.44 -2.39
C MET A 620 7.65 -5.01 -2.53
N GLY A 621 6.71 -4.57 -1.68
CA GLY A 621 5.30 -4.95 -1.82
C GLY A 621 4.64 -4.40 -3.10
N LEU A 622 5.02 -3.20 -3.53
CA LEU A 622 4.54 -2.55 -4.75
C LEU A 622 5.12 -3.22 -6.00
N GLU A 623 6.38 -3.60 -5.95
CA GLU A 623 7.10 -4.30 -7.02
C GLU A 623 6.55 -5.72 -7.24
N ILE A 624 6.27 -6.47 -6.17
CA ILE A 624 5.62 -7.79 -6.26
C ILE A 624 4.21 -7.67 -6.86
N LEU A 625 3.44 -6.63 -6.49
CA LEU A 625 2.11 -6.40 -7.06
C LEU A 625 2.19 -6.07 -8.55
N PHE A 626 3.13 -5.21 -8.95
CA PHE A 626 3.36 -4.87 -10.34
C PHE A 626 3.80 -6.09 -11.16
N PHE A 627 4.72 -6.90 -10.64
CA PHE A 627 5.19 -8.12 -11.28
C PHE A 627 4.08 -9.17 -11.45
N LEU A 628 3.21 -9.33 -10.45
CA LEU A 628 2.05 -10.22 -10.54
C LEU A 628 1.01 -9.73 -11.56
N LEU A 629 0.80 -8.42 -11.67
CA LEU A 629 -0.08 -7.85 -12.69
C LEU A 629 0.51 -8.03 -14.09
N VAL A 630 1.79 -7.72 -14.27
CA VAL A 630 2.49 -7.92 -15.56
C VAL A 630 2.47 -9.38 -15.98
N ILE A 631 2.76 -10.35 -15.10
CA ILE A 631 2.68 -11.78 -15.46
C ILE A 631 1.26 -12.20 -15.87
N VAL A 632 0.24 -11.66 -15.22
CA VAL A 632 -1.15 -11.97 -15.55
C VAL A 632 -1.56 -11.33 -16.87
N PHE A 633 -0.96 -10.22 -17.31
CA PHE A 633 -1.35 -9.56 -18.56
C PHE A 633 -0.41 -9.86 -19.75
N ASP A 634 0.87 -10.14 -19.51
CA ASP A 634 1.84 -10.58 -20.53
C ASP A 634 1.74 -12.10 -20.83
N GLY A 635 1.04 -12.86 -19.98
CA GLY A 635 0.81 -14.30 -20.10
C GLY A 635 -0.45 -14.71 -20.88
N PHE A 636 -1.22 -13.74 -21.41
CA PHE A 636 -2.41 -13.91 -22.26
C PHE A 636 -2.28 -13.03 -23.52
#